data_AF-A0A6M0IF14-F1
#
_entry.id   AF-A0A6M0IF14-F1
#
_cell.length_a   1.000
_cell.length_b   1.000
_cell.length_c   1.000
_cell.angle_alpha   90.00
_cell.angle_beta   90.00
_cell.angle_gamma   90.00
#
_symmetry.space_group_name_H-M   'P 1'
#
loop_
_entity.id
_entity.type
_entity.pdbx_description
1 polymer ?
#
loop_
_entity_poly.entity_id
_entity_poly.type
_entity_poly.pdbx_seq_one_letter_code
_entity_poly.pdbx_strand_id
1 'polypeptide(L)' 'MVTIKNKFVLLAAGFWFVGILLLLLGAWARKTNSDAAGTLLTLGILGQAAGFGFLGFAIMQSVLKKK' A
#
# COMPACT_ATOMS: atom_id res chain seq x y z
N MET A 1 -1.33 -23.77 4.54
CA MET A 1 -1.56 -22.75 5.60
C MET A 1 -0.35 -21.85 5.62
N VAL A 2 -0.41 -20.69 4.98
CA VAL A 2 0.75 -19.80 4.82
C VAL A 2 1.17 -19.27 6.19
N THR A 3 2.35 -19.67 6.66
CA THR A 3 2.98 -19.33 7.94
C THR A 3 3.53 -17.91 7.97
N ILE A 4 2.79 -16.92 7.45
CA ILE A 4 3.16 -15.52 7.66
C ILE A 4 2.65 -15.17 9.06
N LYS A 5 3.55 -15.25 10.06
CA LYS A 5 3.30 -14.89 11.46
C LYS A 5 2.72 -13.49 11.67
N ASN A 6 2.61 -12.66 10.63
CA ASN A 6 2.16 -11.28 10.74
C ASN A 6 1.19 -10.91 9.60
N LYS A 7 -0.11 -11.09 9.83
CA LYS A 7 -1.21 -10.73 8.90
C LYS A 7 -1.09 -9.27 8.41
N PHE A 8 -0.49 -8.39 9.21
CA PHE A 8 -0.25 -6.98 8.88
C PHE A 8 0.82 -6.77 7.81
N VAL A 9 1.83 -7.64 7.71
CA VAL A 9 2.84 -7.55 6.65
C VAL A 9 2.22 -7.94 5.31
N LEU A 10 1.35 -8.96 5.30
CA LEU A 10 0.60 -9.34 4.10
C LEU A 10 -0.37 -8.22 3.67
N LEU A 11 -1.03 -7.57 4.65
CA LEU A 11 -1.89 -6.42 4.39
C LEU A 11 -1.09 -5.24 3.81
N ALA A 12 0.08 -4.93 4.38
CA ALA A 12 0.99 -3.90 3.86
C ALA A 12 1.40 -4.17 2.40
N ALA A 13 1.79 -5.41 2.10
CA ALA A 13 2.13 -5.83 0.74
C ALA A 13 0.95 -5.68 -0.23
N GLY A 14 -0.27 -6.02 0.21
CA GLY A 14 -1.48 -5.81 -0.57
C GLY A 14 -1.71 -4.34 -0.90
N PHE A 15 -1.61 -3.45 0.09
CA PHE A 15 -1.74 -2.00 -0.10
C PHE A 15 -0.67 -1.43 -1.02
N TRP A 16 0.58 -1.90 -0.94
CA TRP A 16 1.63 -1.47 -1.86
C TRP A 16 1.39 -1.95 -3.30
N PHE A 17 0.95 -3.20 -3.50
CA PHE A 17 0.64 -3.71 -4.84
C PHE A 17 -0.51 -2.93 -5.48
N VAL A 18 -1.60 -2.72 -4.73
CA VAL A 18 -2.74 -1.93 -5.21
C VAL A 18 -2.33 -0.48 -5.46
N GLY A 19 -1.53 0.11 -4.57
CA GLY A 19 -1.03 1.47 -4.74
C GLY A 19 -0.16 1.62 -5.99
N ILE A 20 0.74 0.67 -6.27
CA ILE A 20 1.56 0.67 -7.49
C ILE A 20 0.67 0.59 -8.73
N LEU A 21 -0.31 -0.32 -8.73
CA LEU A 21 -1.28 -0.45 -9.83
C LEU A 21 -2.02 0.86 -10.08
N LEU A 22 -2.52 1.52 -9.03
CA LEU A 22 -3.22 2.80 -9.15
C LEU A 22 -2.31 3.93 -9.63
N LEU A 23 -1.04 3.94 -9.22
CA LEU A 23 -0.05 4.91 -9.72
C LEU A 23 0.24 4.71 -11.21
N LEU A 24 0.42 3.45 -11.65
CA LEU A 24 0.65 3.13 -13.06
C LEU A 24 -0.57 3.49 -13.92
N LEU A 25 -1.77 3.15 -13.44
CA LEU A 25 -3.03 3.51 -14.09
C LEU A 25 -3.24 5.04 -14.11
N GLY A 26 -2.91 5.73 -13.02
CA GLY A 26 -3.00 7.19 -12.95
C GLY A 26 -2.00 7.90 -13.86
N ALA A 27 -0.77 7.38 -13.96
CA ALA A 27 0.24 7.88 -14.89
C ALA A 27 -0.17 7.66 -16.35
N TRP A 28 -0.75 6.49 -16.65
CA TRP A 28 -1.31 6.21 -17.97
C TRP A 28 -2.53 7.09 -18.28
N ALA A 29 -3.45 7.25 -17.34
CA ALA A 29 -4.63 8.13 -17.47
C ALA A 29 -4.21 9.60 -17.69
N ARG A 30 -3.11 10.04 -17.07
CA ARG A 30 -2.53 11.37 -17.31
C ARG A 30 -2.03 11.53 -18.74
N LYS A 31 -1.41 10.49 -19.31
CA LYS A 31 -0.97 10.47 -20.71
C LYS A 31 -2.13 10.57 -21.69
N THR A 32 -3.30 10.03 -21.34
CA THR A 32 -4.52 10.10 -22.17
C THR A 32 -5.41 11.31 -21.85
N ASN A 33 -4.94 12.28 -21.05
CA ASN A 33 -5.70 13.46 -20.60
C ASN A 33 -7.04 13.11 -19.93
N SER A 34 -7.11 12.00 -19.19
CA SER A 34 -8.30 11.63 -18.43
C SER A 34 -8.37 12.39 -17.11
N ASP A 35 -9.55 12.93 -16.79
CA ASP A 35 -9.80 13.64 -15.52
C ASP A 35 -9.60 12.75 -14.28
N ALA A 36 -9.66 11.43 -14.44
CA ALA A 36 -9.45 10.46 -13.36
C ALA A 36 -7.97 10.35 -12.93
N ALA A 37 -7.02 10.91 -13.68
CA ALA A 37 -5.59 10.78 -13.42
C ALA A 37 -5.19 11.28 -12.03
N GLY A 38 -5.69 12.46 -11.62
CA GLY A 38 -5.39 13.05 -10.31
C GLY A 38 -5.90 12.18 -9.16
N THR A 39 -7.13 11.68 -9.28
CA THR A 39 -7.74 10.78 -8.29
C THR A 39 -6.98 9.46 -8.19
N LEU A 40 -6.65 8.82 -9.31
CA LEU A 40 -5.90 7.55 -9.34
C LEU A 40 -4.51 7.69 -8.72
N LEU A 41 -3.80 8.77 -9.04
CA LEU A 41 -2.50 9.06 -8.43
C LEU A 41 -2.63 9.29 -6.93
N THR A 42 -3.62 10.05 -6.49
CA THR A 42 -3.86 10.33 -5.05
C THR A 42 -4.18 9.06 -4.29
N LEU A 43 -5.11 8.23 -4.80
CA LEU A 43 -5.44 6.94 -4.20
C LEU A 43 -4.24 5.98 -4.20
N GLY A 44 -3.42 6.01 -5.25
CA GLY A 44 -2.17 5.26 -5.31
C GLY A 44 -1.18 5.66 -4.22
N ILE A 45 -0.94 6.96 -4.03
CA ILE A 45 -0.07 7.50 -2.95
C ILE A 45 -0.64 7.15 -1.57
N LEU A 46 -1.94 7.31 -1.36
CA LEU A 46 -2.60 6.95 -0.09
C LEU A 46 -2.48 5.45 0.19
N GLY A 47 -2.64 4.62 -0.83
CA GLY A 47 -2.40 3.18 -0.74
C GLY A 47 -0.96 2.85 -0.35
N GLN A 48 0.03 3.56 -0.92
CA GLN A 48 1.43 3.42 -0.50
C GLN A 48 1.64 3.80 0.97
N ALA A 49 1.11 4.95 1.37
CA ALA A 49 1.22 5.46 2.75
C ALA A 49 0.58 4.49 3.76
N ALA A 50 -0.60 3.95 3.44
CA ALA A 50 -1.26 2.94 4.25
C ALA A 50 -0.40 1.66 4.37
N GLY A 51 0.20 1.20 3.28
CA GLY A 51 1.13 0.06 3.29
C GLY A 51 2.32 0.28 4.23
N PHE A 52 2.95 1.45 4.18
CA PHE A 52 4.03 1.81 5.11
C PHE A 52 3.54 1.91 6.56
N GLY A 53 2.33 2.42 6.79
CA GLY A 53 1.70 2.45 8.11
C GLY A 53 1.51 1.04 8.71
N PHE A 54 0.99 0.09 7.93
CA PHE A 54 0.82 -1.29 8.37
C PHE A 54 2.16 -2.00 8.62
N LEU A 55 3.18 -1.72 7.82
CA LEU A 55 4.54 -2.22 8.07
C LEU A 55 5.09 -1.68 9.40
N GLY A 56 4.99 -0.37 9.64
CA GLY A 56 5.41 0.25 10.89
C GLY A 56 4.70 -0.36 12.10
N PHE A 57 3.38 -0.59 11.99
CA PHE A 57 2.60 -1.28 13.02
C PHE A 57 3.06 -2.74 13.24
N ALA A 58 3.33 -3.47 12.17
CA ALA A 58 3.82 -4.85 12.25
C ALA A 58 5.19 -4.92 12.95
N ILE A 59 6.08 -3.97 12.65
CA ILE A 59 7.39 -3.83 13.30
C ILE A 59 7.20 -3.48 14.79
N MET A 60 6.36 -2.49 15.12
CA MET A 60 6.10 -2.11 16.51
C MET A 60 5.51 -3.27 17.31
N GLN A 61 4.57 -4.04 16.76
CA GLN A 61 4.08 -5.25 17.43
C GLN A 61 5.20 -6.26 17.69
N SER A 62 6.13 -6.43 16.75
CA SER A 62 7.25 -7.37 16.92
C SER A 62 8.27 -6.90 17.96
N VAL A 63 8.46 -5.59 18.10
CA VAL A 63 9.41 -4.97 19.04
C VAL A 63 8.81 -4.81 20.44
N LEU A 64 7.53 -4.46 20.55
CA LEU A 64 6.81 -4.23 21.81
C LEU A 64 6.29 -5.53 22.44
N LYS A 65 6.15 -6.62 21.68
CA LYS A 65 6.05 -7.98 22.27
C LYS A 65 7.42 -8.41 22.80
N LYS A 66 7.95 -7.69 23.78
CA LYS A 66 8.92 -8.25 24.71
C LYS A 66 8.15 -9.14 25.69
N LYS A 67 8.69 -10.35 25.88
CA LYS A 67 8.28 -11.43 26.79
C LYS A 67 7.37 -11.02 27.93
#